data_AF-A0A3C0FKY4-F1
#
_entry.id   AF-A0A3C0FKY4-F1
#
_cell.length_a   1.000
_cell.length_b   1.000
_cell.length_c   1.000
_cell.angle_alpha   90.00
_cell.angle_beta   90.00
_cell.angle_gamma   90.00
#
_symmetry.space_group_name_H-M   'P 1'
#
loop_
_entity.id
_entity.type
_entity.pdbx_description
1 polymer ?
#
loop_
_entity_poly.entity_id
_entity_poly.type
_entity_poly.pdbx_seq_one_letter_code
_entity_poly.pdbx_strand_id
1 'polypeptide(L)'
;MKCFYAPETETHDPIFRLTYGKIQRNAEQAERAKLLLAGLDALSLSVTEPGRAPIAALETVHTKRFLKFLETAWDEWQKQPDAGPEVVPNVFPRAATSSYPHTILAQAGWHMGDTSAPIGQYSWQAALRAADCAIAATDAVLAGDDKAYALCRPAGHHTSAEIAAGHCLLNNAAIAAARLRTAHDRVAIFDIDVHHGNGTQDL
;
A
#
# COMPACT_ATOMS: atom_id res chain seq x y z
N MET A 1 10.19 -0.14 22.41
CA MET A 1 10.46 -0.36 20.97
C MET A 1 10.14 0.91 20.22
N LYS A 2 10.87 1.23 19.15
CA LYS A 2 10.55 2.40 18.34
C LYS A 2 9.27 2.14 17.53
N CYS A 3 8.37 3.11 17.48
CA CYS A 3 7.15 3.05 16.69
C CYS A 3 7.15 4.19 15.68
N PHE A 4 6.74 3.92 14.43
CA PHE A 4 6.75 4.90 13.36
C PHE A 4 5.34 5.07 12.78
N TYR A 5 4.92 6.33 12.63
CA TYR A 5 3.63 6.69 12.05
C TYR A 5 3.74 8.03 11.33
N ALA A 6 3.12 8.11 10.16
CA ALA A 6 3.05 9.34 9.37
C ALA A 6 1.58 9.81 9.29
N PRO A 7 1.25 11.00 9.82
CA PRO A 7 -0.13 11.49 9.83
C PRO A 7 -0.76 11.65 8.44
N GLU A 8 0.04 11.88 7.38
CA GLU A 8 -0.54 12.02 6.04
C GLU A 8 -1.13 10.72 5.49
N THR A 9 -0.86 9.58 6.13
CA THR A 9 -1.56 8.32 5.82
C THR A 9 -3.08 8.42 6.01
N GLU A 10 -3.57 9.34 6.84
CA GLU A 10 -5.01 9.58 7.06
C GLU A 10 -5.72 10.20 5.85
N THR A 11 -4.96 10.80 4.91
CA THR A 11 -5.53 11.44 3.71
C THR A 11 -6.08 10.45 2.69
N HIS A 12 -5.66 9.18 2.77
CA HIS A 12 -6.34 8.09 2.08
C HIS A 12 -7.49 7.60 2.95
N ASP A 13 -8.72 8.04 2.71
CA ASP A 13 -9.94 7.52 3.38
C ASP A 13 -10.94 7.06 2.33
N PRO A 14 -10.73 5.89 1.69
CA PRO A 14 -11.51 5.47 0.56
C PRO A 14 -12.99 5.27 0.90
N ILE A 15 -13.87 5.63 -0.03
CA ILE A 15 -15.32 5.56 0.16
C ILE A 15 -15.95 4.37 -0.55
N PHE A 16 -15.37 3.88 -1.65
CA PHE A 16 -15.93 2.77 -2.41
C PHE A 16 -15.49 1.41 -1.87
N ARG A 17 -16.44 0.49 -1.75
CA ARG A 17 -16.21 -0.95 -1.66
C ARG A 17 -17.39 -1.70 -2.26
N LEU A 18 -17.12 -2.71 -3.07
CA LEU A 18 -18.12 -3.62 -3.61
C LEU A 18 -18.06 -4.97 -2.88
N THR A 19 -19.11 -5.31 -2.15
CA THR A 19 -19.22 -6.58 -1.42
C THR A 19 -20.55 -7.23 -1.75
N TYR A 20 -20.54 -8.46 -2.27
CA TYR A 20 -21.74 -9.23 -2.64
C TYR A 20 -22.72 -8.42 -3.52
N GLY A 21 -22.21 -7.67 -4.50
CA GLY A 21 -23.01 -6.85 -5.41
C GLY A 21 -23.56 -5.55 -4.80
N LYS A 22 -23.16 -5.18 -3.58
CA LYS A 22 -23.58 -3.94 -2.90
C LYS A 22 -22.41 -2.99 -2.73
N ILE A 23 -22.62 -1.73 -3.10
CA ILE A 23 -21.70 -0.63 -2.79
C ILE A 23 -21.86 -0.28 -1.31
N GLN A 24 -20.72 -0.17 -0.61
CA GLN A 24 -20.62 0.13 0.81
C GLN A 24 -19.43 1.05 1.06
N ARG A 25 -19.37 1.66 2.26
CA ARG A 25 -18.17 2.37 2.70
C ARG A 25 -16.98 1.39 2.78
N ASN A 26 -15.80 1.83 2.37
CA ASN A 26 -14.60 1.00 2.51
C ASN A 26 -14.32 0.68 3.98
N ALA A 27 -13.75 -0.50 4.23
CA ALA A 27 -13.39 -0.94 5.57
C ALA A 27 -12.03 -0.39 6.01
N GLU A 28 -11.15 -0.05 5.07
CA GLU A 28 -9.84 0.52 5.33
C GLU A 28 -9.96 2.05 5.52
N GLN A 29 -10.40 2.46 6.71
CA GLN A 29 -10.67 3.87 7.04
C GLN A 29 -9.56 4.49 7.89
N ALA A 30 -9.42 5.82 7.82
CA ALA A 30 -8.45 6.59 8.62
C ALA A 30 -8.63 6.37 10.13
N GLU A 31 -9.86 6.08 10.57
CA GLU A 31 -10.21 5.65 11.94
C GLU A 31 -9.30 4.53 12.47
N ARG A 32 -8.89 3.58 11.62
CA ARG A 32 -8.08 2.42 12.02
C ARG A 32 -6.72 2.85 12.58
N ALA A 33 -6.09 3.85 11.97
CA ALA A 33 -4.82 4.39 12.46
C ALA A 33 -4.99 5.03 13.84
N LYS A 34 -6.08 5.79 14.04
CA LYS A 34 -6.40 6.42 15.33
C LYS A 34 -6.59 5.40 16.45
N LEU A 35 -7.27 4.29 16.17
CA LEU A 35 -7.44 3.20 17.12
C LEU A 35 -6.11 2.53 17.50
N LEU A 36 -5.22 2.31 16.52
CA LEU A 36 -3.89 1.76 16.77
C LEU A 36 -3.01 2.74 17.56
N LEU A 37 -3.07 4.03 17.26
CA LEU A 37 -2.37 5.08 18.02
C LEU A 37 -2.84 5.12 19.47
N ALA A 38 -4.15 5.05 19.73
CA ALA A 38 -4.68 4.95 21.08
C ALA A 38 -4.20 3.68 21.81
N GLY A 39 -4.06 2.56 21.09
CA GLY A 39 -3.46 1.34 21.62
C GLY A 39 -1.98 1.51 21.99
N LEU A 40 -1.20 2.22 21.17
CA LEU A 40 0.20 2.55 21.48
C LEU A 40 0.30 3.47 22.69
N ASP A 41 -0.57 4.48 22.78
CA ASP A 41 -0.63 5.41 23.92
C ASP A 41 -0.95 4.68 25.24
N ALA A 42 -1.91 3.75 25.21
CA ALA A 42 -2.24 2.90 26.35
C ALA A 42 -1.05 2.03 26.81
N LEU A 43 -0.10 1.74 25.92
CA LEU A 43 1.15 1.03 26.22
C LEU A 43 2.32 1.97 26.53
N SER A 44 2.07 3.29 26.62
CA SER A 44 3.09 4.33 26.78
C SER A 44 4.19 4.29 25.70
N LEU A 45 3.80 3.92 24.48
CA LEU A 45 4.68 3.89 23.30
C LEU A 45 4.42 5.13 22.44
N SER A 46 5.42 6.01 22.34
CA SER A 46 5.37 7.15 21.44
C SER A 46 5.69 6.76 19.99
N VAL A 47 5.08 7.48 19.06
CA VAL A 47 5.38 7.37 17.62
C VAL A 47 6.32 8.48 17.17
N THR A 48 7.20 8.14 16.23
CA THR A 48 8.08 9.08 15.53
C THR A 48 7.64 9.16 14.07
N GLU A 49 7.56 10.37 13.52
CA GLU A 49 7.31 10.53 12.08
C GLU A 49 8.55 10.08 11.30
N PRO A 50 8.42 9.17 10.31
CA PRO A 50 9.55 8.71 9.53
C PRO A 50 10.02 9.79 8.55
N GLY A 51 11.31 9.77 8.20
CA GLY A 51 11.81 10.52 7.04
C GLY A 51 11.26 9.97 5.72
N ARG A 52 11.39 10.75 4.63
CA ARG A 52 10.99 10.31 3.29
C ARG A 52 12.02 9.34 2.72
N ALA A 53 11.59 8.16 2.32
CA ALA A 53 12.43 7.19 1.63
C ALA A 53 12.59 7.56 0.15
N PRO A 54 13.74 7.23 -0.46
CA PRO A 54 13.90 7.39 -1.90
C PRO A 54 13.00 6.42 -2.66
N ILE A 55 12.47 6.85 -3.82
CA ILE A 55 11.64 6.00 -4.69
C ILE A 55 12.34 4.68 -5.05
N ALA A 56 13.67 4.69 -5.13
CA ALA A 56 14.50 3.52 -5.41
C ALA A 56 14.28 2.38 -4.39
N ALA A 57 13.86 2.67 -3.16
CA ALA A 57 13.50 1.64 -2.20
C ALA A 57 12.24 0.87 -2.63
N LEU A 58 11.25 1.56 -3.21
CA LEU A 58 10.04 0.93 -3.73
C LEU A 58 10.33 0.13 -5.01
N GLU A 59 11.25 0.61 -5.85
CA GLU A 59 11.68 -0.06 -7.08
C GLU A 59 12.39 -1.40 -6.84
N THR A 60 12.77 -1.71 -5.59
CA THR A 60 13.28 -3.04 -5.23
C THR A 60 12.21 -4.12 -5.19
N VAL A 61 10.92 -3.73 -5.12
CA VAL A 61 9.77 -4.63 -4.97
C VAL A 61 8.77 -4.44 -6.11
N HIS A 62 8.49 -3.20 -6.46
CA HIS A 62 7.46 -2.84 -7.42
C HIS A 62 8.06 -2.39 -8.75
N THR A 63 7.40 -2.72 -9.85
CA THR A 63 7.87 -2.27 -11.16
C THR A 63 7.69 -0.76 -11.30
N LYS A 64 8.61 -0.12 -12.04
CA LYS A 64 8.52 1.32 -12.36
C LYS A 64 7.19 1.68 -13.04
N ARG A 65 6.67 0.76 -13.86
CA ARG A 65 5.39 0.92 -14.55
C ARG A 65 4.23 0.99 -13.55
N PHE A 66 4.19 0.07 -12.59
CA PHE A 66 3.16 0.07 -11.56
C PHE A 66 3.25 1.28 -10.63
N LEU A 67 4.46 1.66 -10.21
CA LEU A 67 4.67 2.89 -9.42
C LEU A 67 4.21 4.12 -10.20
N LYS A 68 4.51 4.19 -11.49
CA LYS A 68 4.04 5.29 -12.35
C LYS A 68 2.52 5.31 -12.45
N PHE A 69 1.88 4.15 -12.61
CA PHE A 69 0.43 4.04 -12.59
C PHE A 69 -0.14 4.58 -11.26
N LEU A 70 0.33 4.11 -10.10
CA LEU A 70 -0.17 4.60 -8.80
C LEU A 70 0.00 6.11 -8.64
N GLU A 71 1.13 6.66 -9.07
CA GLU A 71 1.40 8.10 -9.01
C GLU A 71 0.40 8.91 -9.82
N THR A 72 0.05 8.47 -11.04
CA THR A 72 -0.75 9.29 -11.98
C THR A 72 -2.21 8.84 -12.13
N ALA A 73 -2.60 7.69 -11.57
CA ALA A 73 -3.88 7.05 -11.88
C ALA A 73 -5.08 7.97 -11.60
N TRP A 74 -5.07 8.66 -10.45
CA TRP A 74 -6.17 9.56 -10.09
C TRP A 74 -6.25 10.75 -11.05
N ASP A 75 -5.14 11.43 -11.34
CA ASP A 75 -5.12 12.58 -12.26
C ASP A 75 -5.57 12.19 -13.66
N GLU A 76 -5.12 11.06 -14.19
CA GLU A 76 -5.55 10.56 -15.50
C GLU A 76 -7.02 10.13 -15.50
N TRP A 77 -7.52 9.59 -14.40
CA TRP A 77 -8.92 9.20 -14.23
C TRP A 77 -9.85 10.42 -14.21
N GLN A 78 -9.46 11.51 -13.52
CA GLN A 78 -10.23 12.75 -13.48
C GLN A 78 -10.36 13.45 -14.84
N LYS A 79 -9.58 13.05 -15.86
CA LYS A 79 -9.74 13.56 -17.24
C LYS A 79 -10.91 12.92 -17.99
N GLN A 80 -11.51 11.85 -17.47
CA GLN A 80 -12.67 11.22 -18.10
C GLN A 80 -13.93 12.08 -17.92
N PRO A 81 -14.86 12.10 -18.90
CA PRO A 81 -16.15 12.74 -18.70
C PRO A 81 -16.92 12.03 -17.57
N ASP A 82 -17.44 12.79 -16.61
CA ASP A 82 -18.17 12.27 -15.45
C ASP A 82 -17.37 11.27 -14.60
N ALA A 83 -16.07 11.54 -14.42
CA ALA A 83 -15.19 10.72 -13.60
C ALA A 83 -15.69 10.63 -12.14
N GLY A 84 -15.79 9.41 -11.63
CA GLY A 84 -16.02 9.18 -10.21
C GLY A 84 -14.86 9.69 -9.34
N PRO A 85 -15.06 9.86 -8.02
CA PRO A 85 -14.06 10.43 -7.12
C PRO A 85 -12.83 9.53 -6.91
N GLU A 86 -12.95 8.25 -7.25
CA GLU A 86 -11.94 7.22 -7.03
C GLU A 86 -11.76 6.37 -8.29
N VAL A 87 -10.52 5.94 -8.55
CA VAL A 87 -10.22 4.94 -9.57
C VAL A 87 -10.73 3.60 -9.08
N VAL A 88 -11.69 3.02 -9.80
CA VAL A 88 -12.23 1.69 -9.55
C VAL A 88 -12.33 0.96 -10.88
N PRO A 89 -11.62 -0.17 -11.07
CA PRO A 89 -11.67 -0.91 -12.33
C PRO A 89 -13.02 -1.60 -12.51
N ASN A 90 -13.52 -1.62 -13.74
CA ASN A 90 -14.67 -2.42 -14.15
C ASN A 90 -14.36 -3.38 -15.32
N VAL A 91 -13.09 -3.40 -15.76
CA VAL A 91 -12.56 -4.26 -16.81
C VAL A 91 -11.29 -4.91 -16.27
N PHE A 92 -11.09 -6.20 -16.53
CA PHE A 92 -9.90 -6.93 -16.07
C PHE A 92 -9.34 -7.79 -17.22
N PRO A 93 -8.01 -7.81 -17.45
CA PRO A 93 -7.43 -8.64 -18.48
C PRO A 93 -7.60 -10.12 -18.11
N ARG A 94 -8.22 -10.90 -19.01
CA ARG A 94 -8.46 -12.35 -18.83
C ARG A 94 -7.55 -13.22 -19.68
N ALA A 95 -6.95 -12.66 -20.74
CA ALA A 95 -6.18 -13.41 -21.73
C ALA A 95 -4.68 -13.32 -21.42
N ALA A 96 -3.98 -14.46 -21.54
CA ALA A 96 -2.53 -14.52 -21.38
C ALA A 96 -1.74 -13.71 -22.43
N THR A 97 -2.40 -13.30 -23.52
CA THR A 97 -1.79 -12.60 -24.67
C THR A 97 -2.09 -11.09 -24.69
N SER A 98 -2.60 -10.52 -23.60
CA SER A 98 -2.89 -9.08 -23.54
C SER A 98 -1.61 -8.25 -23.53
N SER A 99 -1.58 -7.17 -24.31
CA SER A 99 -0.54 -6.13 -24.25
C SER A 99 -0.91 -5.05 -23.23
N TYR A 100 0.10 -4.37 -22.69
CA TYR A 100 -0.13 -3.28 -21.73
C TYR A 100 -1.00 -2.17 -22.36
N PRO A 101 -2.08 -1.72 -21.70
CA PRO A 101 -3.03 -0.79 -22.29
C PRO A 101 -2.60 0.68 -22.21
N HIS A 102 -3.20 1.50 -23.06
CA HIS A 102 -2.93 2.94 -23.15
C HIS A 102 -3.95 3.83 -22.43
N THR A 103 -5.16 3.36 -22.19
CA THR A 103 -6.21 4.14 -21.53
C THR A 103 -6.21 3.92 -20.02
N ILE A 104 -6.53 4.95 -19.24
CA ILE A 104 -6.57 4.84 -17.78
C ILE A 104 -7.53 3.75 -17.29
N LEU A 105 -8.69 3.58 -17.95
CA LEU A 105 -9.67 2.54 -17.61
C LEU A 105 -9.07 1.13 -17.70
N ALA A 106 -8.36 0.86 -18.79
CA ALA A 106 -7.74 -0.44 -19.00
C ALA A 106 -6.46 -0.62 -18.16
N GLN A 107 -5.71 0.44 -17.89
CA GLN A 107 -4.57 0.42 -16.96
C GLN A 107 -5.02 0.14 -15.52
N ALA A 108 -6.13 0.73 -15.08
CA ALA A 108 -6.74 0.40 -13.79
C ALA A 108 -7.07 -1.10 -13.73
N GLY A 109 -7.71 -1.63 -14.77
CA GLY A 109 -7.96 -3.07 -14.89
C GLY A 109 -6.72 -3.95 -14.89
N TRP A 110 -5.60 -3.45 -15.43
CA TRP A 110 -4.33 -4.16 -15.46
C TRP A 110 -3.63 -4.19 -14.11
N HIS A 111 -3.66 -3.08 -13.37
CA HIS A 111 -2.89 -2.87 -12.14
C HIS A 111 -3.70 -3.03 -10.86
N MET A 112 -5.01 -3.24 -10.93
CA MET A 112 -5.88 -3.42 -9.78
C MET A 112 -6.56 -4.78 -9.88
N GLY A 113 -6.22 -5.69 -8.98
CA GLY A 113 -6.65 -7.11 -9.01
C GLY A 113 -8.08 -7.33 -8.52
N ASP A 114 -8.66 -6.34 -7.88
CA ASP A 114 -10.04 -6.30 -7.42
C ASP A 114 -10.56 -4.86 -7.34
N THR A 115 -11.77 -4.67 -6.83
CA THR A 115 -12.41 -3.37 -6.64
C THR A 115 -12.30 -2.84 -5.21
N SER A 116 -11.48 -3.45 -4.35
CA SER A 116 -11.39 -3.18 -2.91
C SER A 116 -10.25 -2.22 -2.55
N ALA A 117 -9.32 -1.96 -3.47
CA ALA A 117 -8.22 -1.01 -3.32
C ALA A 117 -8.42 0.26 -4.18
N PRO A 118 -9.52 1.02 -4.02
CA PRO A 118 -9.76 2.23 -4.82
C PRO A 118 -8.66 3.27 -4.61
N ILE A 119 -8.33 4.02 -5.65
CA ILE A 119 -7.31 5.09 -5.61
C ILE A 119 -8.02 6.44 -5.66
N GLY A 120 -8.06 7.14 -4.53
CA GLY A 120 -8.43 8.56 -4.43
C GLY A 120 -7.22 9.50 -4.54
N GLN A 121 -7.49 10.82 -4.55
CA GLN A 121 -6.52 11.91 -4.79
C GLN A 121 -5.21 11.79 -4.00
N TYR A 122 -5.29 11.42 -2.71
CA TYR A 122 -4.12 11.38 -1.82
C TYR A 122 -3.57 9.96 -1.58
N SER A 123 -4.09 8.95 -2.28
CA SER A 123 -3.73 7.56 -2.04
C SER A 123 -2.26 7.27 -2.34
N TRP A 124 -1.71 7.89 -3.38
CA TRP A 124 -0.28 7.79 -3.68
C TRP A 124 0.58 8.35 -2.54
N GLN A 125 0.28 9.56 -2.07
CA GLN A 125 1.02 10.19 -0.97
C GLN A 125 0.92 9.37 0.32
N ALA A 126 -0.27 8.85 0.65
CA ALA A 126 -0.48 8.01 1.81
C ALA A 126 0.29 6.68 1.70
N ALA A 127 0.29 6.04 0.53
CA ALA A 127 1.06 4.81 0.29
C ALA A 127 2.57 5.04 0.45
N LEU A 128 3.10 6.16 -0.07
CA LEU A 128 4.50 6.55 0.16
C LEU A 128 4.80 6.69 1.66
N ARG A 129 3.93 7.38 2.41
CA ARG A 129 4.11 7.52 3.86
C ARG A 129 4.03 6.21 4.62
N ALA A 130 3.20 5.26 4.18
CA ALA A 130 3.15 3.92 4.76
C ALA A 130 4.48 3.17 4.56
N ALA A 131 5.04 3.28 3.35
CA ALA A 131 6.35 2.71 3.03
C ALA A 131 7.49 3.37 3.83
N ASP A 132 7.41 4.69 4.04
CA ASP A 132 8.36 5.43 4.91
C ASP A 132 8.36 4.84 6.33
N CYS A 133 7.19 4.53 6.91
CA CYS A 133 7.09 3.87 8.22
C CYS A 133 7.79 2.51 8.23
N ALA A 134 7.57 1.69 7.21
CA ALA A 134 8.17 0.36 7.09
C ALA A 134 9.70 0.43 6.98
N ILE A 135 10.21 1.36 6.19
CA ILE A 135 11.65 1.59 6.01
C ILE A 135 12.26 2.11 7.30
N ALA A 136 11.65 3.09 7.98
CA ALA A 136 12.18 3.63 9.23
C ALA A 136 12.22 2.59 10.36
N ALA A 137 11.19 1.73 10.46
CA ALA A 137 11.21 0.61 11.40
C ALA A 137 12.31 -0.39 11.07
N THR A 138 12.52 -0.67 9.78
CA THR A 138 13.59 -1.55 9.32
C THR A 138 14.98 -0.98 9.62
N ASP A 139 15.19 0.31 9.34
CA ASP A 139 16.44 1.01 9.58
C ASP A 139 16.77 1.06 11.08
N ALA A 140 15.78 1.20 11.95
CA ALA A 140 15.98 1.08 13.39
C ALA A 140 16.52 -0.31 13.78
N VAL A 141 15.96 -1.39 13.23
CA VAL A 141 16.45 -2.75 13.48
C VAL A 141 17.87 -2.95 12.92
N LEU A 142 18.14 -2.46 11.71
CA LEU A 142 19.48 -2.48 11.12
C LEU A 142 20.51 -1.68 11.93
N ALA A 143 20.07 -0.65 12.66
CA ALA A 143 20.89 0.14 13.56
C ALA A 143 21.09 -0.50 14.95
N GLY A 144 20.51 -1.68 15.21
CA GLY A 144 20.72 -2.46 16.42
C GLY A 144 19.55 -2.49 17.41
N ASP A 145 18.38 -1.92 17.08
CA ASP A 145 17.17 -2.14 17.88
C ASP A 145 16.67 -3.60 17.72
N ASP A 146 16.36 -4.29 18.82
CA ASP A 146 15.83 -5.67 18.77
C ASP A 146 14.51 -5.80 17.99
N LYS A 147 13.68 -4.74 18.04
CA LYS A 147 12.38 -4.68 17.37
C LYS A 147 11.90 -3.24 17.19
N ALA A 148 11.15 -3.01 16.14
CA ALA A 148 10.44 -1.77 15.87
C ALA A 148 9.03 -2.06 15.31
N TYR A 149 8.15 -1.08 15.40
CA TYR A 149 6.79 -1.17 14.87
C TYR A 149 6.56 -0.09 13.81
N ALA A 150 6.16 -0.51 12.60
CA ALA A 150 5.68 0.38 11.56
C ALA A 150 4.15 0.36 11.56
N LEU A 151 3.53 1.48 11.93
CA LEU A 151 2.08 1.65 11.83
C LEU A 151 1.75 2.05 10.38
N CYS A 152 1.74 1.06 9.49
CA CYS A 152 1.51 1.26 8.07
C CYS A 152 0.01 1.38 7.75
N ARG A 153 -0.35 2.43 7.01
CA ARG A 153 -1.66 2.60 6.41
C ARG A 153 -1.53 3.42 5.10
N PRO A 154 -2.07 3.00 3.95
CA PRO A 154 -2.79 1.75 3.70
C PRO A 154 -1.95 0.49 3.95
N ALA A 155 -2.61 -0.66 4.02
CA ALA A 155 -1.97 -1.97 4.17
C ALA A 155 -1.16 -2.36 2.91
N GLY A 156 -0.48 -3.50 2.91
CA GLY A 156 0.43 -3.87 1.82
C GLY A 156 0.45 -5.31 1.31
N HIS A 157 0.07 -6.31 2.11
CA HIS A 157 0.39 -7.72 1.80
C HIS A 157 -0.35 -8.33 0.59
N HIS A 158 -1.39 -7.66 0.09
CA HIS A 158 -2.11 -8.07 -1.13
C HIS A 158 -1.52 -7.45 -2.41
N THR A 159 -0.59 -6.51 -2.29
CA THR A 159 0.05 -5.88 -3.45
C THR A 159 1.24 -6.72 -3.93
N SER A 160 1.24 -7.12 -5.19
CA SER A 160 2.40 -7.79 -5.81
C SER A 160 3.34 -6.79 -6.50
N ALA A 161 4.26 -7.25 -7.34
CA ALA A 161 5.15 -6.35 -8.09
C ALA A 161 4.40 -5.34 -8.98
N GLU A 162 3.21 -5.71 -9.48
CA GLU A 162 2.44 -4.90 -10.44
C GLU A 162 0.95 -4.73 -10.14
N ILE A 163 0.40 -5.36 -9.09
CA ILE A 163 -1.04 -5.41 -8.88
C ILE A 163 -1.37 -4.98 -7.45
N ALA A 164 -2.18 -3.92 -7.31
CA ALA A 164 -2.84 -3.52 -6.07
C ALA A 164 -4.14 -4.31 -5.87
N ALA A 165 -4.44 -4.72 -4.63
CA ALA A 165 -5.65 -5.50 -4.30
C ALA A 165 -5.93 -5.39 -2.80
N GLY A 166 -7.13 -5.78 -2.35
CA GLY A 166 -7.42 -5.98 -0.92
C GLY A 166 -7.06 -4.80 -0.02
N HIS A 167 -7.41 -3.57 -0.40
CA HIS A 167 -7.07 -2.35 0.33
C HIS A 167 -5.57 -1.98 0.38
N CYS A 168 -4.72 -2.72 -0.33
CA CYS A 168 -3.28 -2.55 -0.35
C CYS A 168 -2.83 -1.83 -1.63
N LEU A 169 -1.91 -0.88 -1.49
CA LEU A 169 -1.36 -0.11 -2.62
C LEU A 169 0.14 -0.38 -2.85
N LEU A 170 0.94 -0.46 -1.79
CA LEU A 170 2.35 -0.83 -1.82
C LEU A 170 2.62 -1.91 -0.78
N ASN A 171 3.48 -2.88 -1.11
CA ASN A 171 3.79 -3.99 -0.22
C ASN A 171 4.84 -3.60 0.82
N ASN A 172 4.38 -2.95 1.89
CA ASN A 172 5.20 -2.46 2.99
C ASN A 172 6.09 -3.56 3.62
N ALA A 173 5.57 -4.79 3.75
CA ALA A 173 6.30 -5.92 4.33
C ALA A 173 7.42 -6.40 3.39
N ALA A 174 7.14 -6.50 2.09
CA ALA A 174 8.16 -6.82 1.10
C ALA A 174 9.23 -5.73 0.97
N ILE A 175 8.85 -4.45 1.05
CA ILE A 175 9.80 -3.32 1.06
C ILE A 175 10.74 -3.42 2.26
N ALA A 176 10.19 -3.69 3.46
CA ALA A 176 10.99 -3.93 4.66
C ALA A 176 11.92 -5.14 4.50
N ALA A 177 11.43 -6.24 3.94
CA ALA A 177 12.24 -7.43 3.70
C ALA A 177 13.38 -7.17 2.70
N ALA A 178 13.09 -6.51 1.58
CA ALA A 178 14.09 -6.11 0.59
C ALA A 178 15.16 -5.19 1.20
N ARG A 179 14.76 -4.26 2.09
CA ARG A 179 15.68 -3.43 2.85
C ARG A 179 16.55 -4.25 3.81
N LEU A 180 15.99 -5.23 4.54
CA LEU A 180 16.79 -6.13 5.40
C LEU A 180 17.78 -6.99 4.60
N ARG A 181 17.42 -7.39 3.37
CA ARG A 181 18.30 -8.18 2.49
C ARG A 181 19.60 -7.43 2.11
N THR A 182 19.69 -6.11 2.33
CA THR A 182 20.95 -5.37 2.08
C THR A 182 22.03 -5.62 3.16
N ALA A 183 21.66 -6.14 4.33
CA ALA A 183 22.57 -6.35 5.46
C ALA A 183 22.54 -7.77 6.02
N HIS A 184 21.50 -8.54 5.75
CA HIS A 184 21.38 -9.94 6.12
C HIS A 184 21.39 -10.81 4.88
N ASP A 185 21.67 -12.12 4.99
CA ASP A 185 21.64 -13.09 3.86
C ASP A 185 20.29 -13.79 3.69
N ARG A 186 19.49 -13.85 4.77
CA ARG A 186 18.18 -14.49 4.80
C ARG A 186 17.24 -13.66 5.65
N VAL A 187 16.03 -13.46 5.13
CA VAL A 187 14.95 -12.73 5.78
C VAL A 187 13.69 -13.57 5.60
N ALA A 188 12.85 -13.63 6.62
CA ALA A 188 11.56 -14.29 6.55
C ALA A 188 10.45 -13.27 6.81
N ILE A 189 9.36 -13.37 6.08
CA ILE A 189 8.10 -12.67 6.37
C ILE A 189 7.17 -13.70 6.98
N PHE A 190 6.65 -13.39 8.18
CA PHE A 190 5.62 -14.20 8.82
C PHE A 190 4.33 -13.38 8.87
N ASP A 191 3.39 -13.72 8.00
CA ASP A 191 2.11 -13.04 7.88
C ASP A 191 1.06 -13.75 8.75
N ILE A 192 0.51 -13.01 9.72
CA ILE A 192 -0.51 -13.47 10.67
C ILE A 192 -1.86 -12.81 10.43
N ASP A 193 -2.01 -12.02 9.36
CA ASP A 193 -3.31 -11.50 8.97
C ASP A 193 -4.27 -12.65 8.67
N VAL A 194 -5.57 -12.41 8.88
CA VAL A 194 -6.60 -13.42 8.62
C VAL A 194 -6.69 -13.79 7.13
N HIS A 195 -6.31 -12.86 6.25
CA HIS A 195 -6.22 -13.09 4.83
C HIS A 195 -4.80 -13.49 4.43
N HIS A 196 -4.72 -14.39 3.46
CA HIS A 196 -3.44 -14.74 2.85
C HIS A 196 -2.84 -13.52 2.14
N GLY A 197 -1.59 -13.16 2.49
CA GLY A 197 -0.78 -12.15 1.81
C GLY A 197 -0.33 -12.57 0.42
N ASN A 198 -1.27 -12.74 -0.51
CA ASN A 198 -1.02 -13.23 -1.87
C ASN A 198 -0.07 -12.33 -2.68
N GLY A 199 -0.05 -11.02 -2.42
CA GLY A 199 0.90 -10.11 -3.05
C GLY A 199 2.32 -10.36 -2.58
N THR A 200 2.50 -10.61 -1.28
CA THR A 200 3.79 -11.00 -0.71
C THR A 200 4.25 -12.37 -1.20
N GLN A 201 3.33 -13.33 -1.42
CA GLN A 201 3.67 -14.64 -1.97
C GLN A 201 4.13 -14.58 -3.44
N ASP A 202 3.61 -13.63 -4.22
CA ASP A 202 3.92 -13.46 -5.65
C ASP A 202 5.30 -12.82 -5.90
N LEU A 203 5.87 -12.17 -4.88
CA LEU A 203 7.17 -11.48 -4.90
C LEU A 203 8.33 -12.43 -4.55
#